data_AF-A0A841DBL7-F1
#
_entry.id   AF-A0A841DBL7-F1
#
_cell.length_a   1.000
_cell.length_b   1.000
_cell.length_c   1.000
_cell.angle_alpha   90.00
_cell.angle_beta   90.00
_cell.angle_gamma   90.00
#
_symmetry.space_group_name_H-M   'P 1'
#
loop_
_entity.id
_entity.type
_entity.pdbx_description
1 polymer ?
#
loop_
_entity_poly.entity_id
_entity_poly.type
_entity_poly.pdbx_seq_one_letter_code
_entity_poly.pdbx_strand_id
1 'polypeptide(L)'
;MSMSMEPYQFFTDAPTATDRDTVMKWFRRRKVQVAALDDNYTPKSGFDRDAMSALRNKLNSCENGIATDRLTPADAVTGFQKWLADGSDHGAWDAYVADQTAKDTTERKRQEEAAALKRVSDAKEAARRTAMNICGRHSGGLLSNRPGDNPVGRVVCGLAVIGSPGVTFEGYSGQDMHQHPTSDLIRQLVRGITQSEKWPPEACAEVDALKRWLNSPGVNVASIEQIPRDTLVFHARVWHPGGRWGGKQTSPGWQDRGACVYCQNWIGRIGAISA
;
A
#
# COMPACT_ATOMS: atom_id res chain seq x y z
N MET A 1 -24.89 49.85 7.77
CA MET A 1 -24.82 48.38 7.66
C MET A 1 -23.36 47.98 7.67
N SER A 2 -22.91 47.36 8.76
CA SER A 2 -21.52 46.89 8.91
C SER A 2 -21.38 45.59 8.12
N MET A 3 -20.65 45.62 7.00
CA MET A 3 -20.26 44.39 6.31
C MET A 3 -19.15 43.73 7.13
N SER A 4 -19.46 42.60 7.76
CA SER A 4 -18.44 41.71 8.31
C SER A 4 -17.64 41.14 7.15
N MET A 5 -16.40 41.61 6.97
CA MET A 5 -15.43 40.92 6.14
C MET A 5 -15.15 39.56 6.78
N GLU A 6 -15.51 38.48 6.10
CA GLU A 6 -14.98 37.17 6.45
C GLU A 6 -13.45 37.22 6.43
N PRO A 7 -12.76 36.57 7.39
CA PRO A 7 -11.31 36.57 7.42
C PRO A 7 -10.79 35.83 6.18
N TYR A 8 -10.10 36.55 5.30
CA TYR A 8 -9.42 35.98 4.15
C TYR A 8 -8.41 34.90 4.61
N GLN A 9 -8.77 33.63 4.44
CA GLN A 9 -7.86 32.52 4.66
C GLN A 9 -7.09 32.21 3.37
N PHE A 10 -5.98 32.93 3.15
CA PHE A 10 -5.09 32.73 2.00
C PHE A 10 -4.37 31.36 2.00
N PHE A 11 -4.39 30.65 3.13
CA PHE A 11 -3.86 29.30 3.27
C PHE A 11 -4.85 28.45 4.04
N THR A 12 -5.46 27.49 3.36
CA THR A 12 -6.37 26.52 3.98
C THR A 12 -5.66 25.57 4.95
N ASP A 13 -4.33 25.46 4.83
CA ASP A 13 -3.45 24.70 5.74
C ASP A 13 -2.77 25.57 6.80
N ALA A 14 -3.07 26.88 6.87
CA ALA A 14 -2.53 27.71 7.95
C ALA A 14 -3.02 27.15 9.30
N PRO A 15 -2.11 26.83 10.23
CA PRO A 15 -2.49 26.29 11.53
C PRO A 15 -3.39 27.27 12.28
N THR A 16 -4.52 26.77 12.79
CA THR A 16 -5.40 27.49 13.72
C THR A 16 -4.68 27.57 15.06
N ALA A 17 -4.02 28.71 15.25
CA ALA A 17 -2.97 28.95 16.22
C ALA A 17 -3.24 28.45 17.65
N THR A 18 -2.38 27.54 18.11
CA THR A 18 -2.17 27.22 19.54
C THR A 18 -0.77 26.65 19.76
N ASP A 19 -0.23 25.87 18.83
CA ASP A 19 1.11 25.29 18.94
C ASP A 19 2.20 26.13 18.23
N ARG A 20 3.13 26.67 19.03
CA ARG A 20 4.30 27.44 18.57
C ARG A 20 5.13 26.65 17.57
N ASP A 21 5.38 25.37 17.82
CA ASP A 21 6.27 24.56 16.99
C ASP A 21 5.64 24.26 15.63
N THR A 22 4.34 23.99 15.60
CA THR A 22 3.57 23.81 14.35
C THR A 22 3.59 25.08 13.50
N VAL A 23 3.38 26.26 14.10
CA VAL A 23 3.39 27.55 13.38
C VAL A 23 4.80 27.87 12.87
N MET A 24 5.84 27.66 13.67
CA MET A 24 7.23 27.86 13.26
C MET A 24 7.64 26.90 12.13
N LYS A 25 7.26 25.61 12.21
CA LYS A 25 7.46 24.63 11.13
C LYS A 25 6.72 25.03 9.86
N TRP A 26 5.52 25.58 9.99
CA TRP A 26 4.77 26.10 8.85
C TRP A 26 5.50 27.26 8.16
N PHE A 27 5.92 28.30 8.90
CA PHE A 27 6.71 29.41 8.34
C PHE A 27 8.02 28.94 7.68
N ARG A 28 8.75 28.00 8.31
CA ARG A 28 9.97 27.42 7.74
C ARG A 28 9.74 26.69 6.43
N ARG A 29 8.68 25.86 6.35
CA ARG A 29 8.30 25.18 5.10
C ARG A 29 8.00 26.19 4.00
N ARG A 30 7.27 27.26 4.30
CA ARG A 30 6.98 28.34 3.32
C ARG A 30 8.25 29.05 2.85
N LYS A 31 9.23 29.29 3.73
CA LYS A 31 10.54 29.84 3.33
C LYS A 31 11.32 28.91 2.38
N VAL A 32 11.34 27.61 2.66
CA VAL A 32 12.01 26.61 1.81
C VAL A 32 11.34 26.45 0.44
N GLN A 33 10.05 26.72 0.34
CA GLN A 33 9.38 26.72 -0.97
C GLN A 33 9.77 27.97 -1.80
N VAL A 34 10.03 29.09 -1.13
CA VAL A 34 10.36 30.40 -1.74
C VAL A 34 11.85 30.52 -2.10
N ALA A 35 12.75 29.96 -1.30
CA ALA A 35 14.16 29.83 -1.64
C ALA A 35 14.37 28.50 -2.38
N ALA A 36 14.89 28.51 -3.61
CA ALA A 36 15.39 27.28 -4.20
C ALA A 36 16.37 26.61 -3.21
N LEU A 37 16.38 25.27 -3.18
CA LEU A 37 17.11 24.42 -2.22
C LEU A 37 18.62 24.70 -2.09
N ASP A 38 19.18 25.57 -2.92
CA ASP A 38 20.54 26.04 -2.90
C ASP A 38 20.48 27.55 -2.68
N ASP A 39 21.28 28.13 -1.77
CA ASP A 39 21.33 29.55 -1.39
C ASP A 39 21.42 30.58 -2.55
N ASN A 40 21.41 30.13 -3.80
CA ASN A 40 21.21 30.90 -5.01
C ASN A 40 19.72 31.09 -5.32
N TYR A 41 19.20 32.23 -4.83
CA TYR A 41 17.90 32.82 -5.13
C TYR A 41 17.72 33.09 -6.62
N THR A 42 17.42 32.04 -7.38
CA THR A 42 17.04 32.15 -8.79
C THR A 42 15.52 32.12 -8.82
N PRO A 43 14.84 33.23 -9.15
CA PRO A 43 13.38 33.22 -9.27
C PRO A 43 12.98 32.13 -10.27
N LYS A 44 12.01 31.28 -9.90
CA LYS A 44 11.30 30.50 -10.93
C LYS A 44 10.68 31.52 -11.88
N SER A 45 10.85 31.30 -13.19
CA SER A 45 10.44 32.23 -14.25
C SER A 45 9.05 32.84 -13.98
N GLY A 46 8.95 34.17 -13.98
CA GLY A 46 7.69 34.90 -13.78
C GLY A 46 7.56 35.65 -12.45
N PHE A 47 8.52 35.51 -11.53
CA PHE A 47 8.56 36.30 -10.29
C PHE A 47 9.54 37.46 -10.36
N ASP A 48 9.07 38.61 -9.88
CA ASP A 48 9.94 39.73 -9.55
C ASP A 48 10.80 39.38 -8.32
N ARG A 49 12.08 39.73 -8.40
CA ARG A 49 13.06 39.49 -7.34
C ARG A 49 12.71 40.26 -6.07
N ASP A 50 12.11 41.44 -6.22
CA ASP A 50 11.76 42.29 -5.09
C ASP A 50 10.55 41.76 -4.32
N ALA A 51 9.53 41.26 -5.02
CA ALA A 51 8.38 40.57 -4.41
C ALA A 51 8.81 39.34 -3.58
N MET A 52 9.75 38.54 -4.10
CA MET A 52 10.29 37.37 -3.40
C MET A 52 11.11 37.77 -2.15
N SER A 53 11.87 38.86 -2.24
CA SER A 53 12.62 39.41 -1.11
C SER A 53 11.69 39.94 -0.01
N ALA A 54 10.63 40.66 -0.40
CA ALA A 54 9.61 41.18 0.52
C ALA A 54 8.91 40.05 1.29
N LEU A 55 8.54 38.98 0.59
CA LEU A 55 7.95 37.78 1.19
C LEU A 55 8.89 37.11 2.19
N ARG A 56 10.15 36.88 1.82
CA ARG A 56 11.16 36.29 2.73
C ARG A 56 11.32 37.13 3.98
N ASN A 57 11.41 38.45 3.83
CA ASN A 57 11.56 39.37 4.95
C ASN A 57 10.34 39.33 5.87
N LYS A 58 9.13 39.23 5.30
CA LYS A 58 7.91 39.08 6.08
C LYS A 58 7.87 37.74 6.84
N LEU A 59 8.17 36.62 6.18
CA LEU A 59 8.24 35.29 6.81
C LEU A 59 9.26 35.25 7.95
N ASN A 60 10.45 35.85 7.74
CA ASN A 60 11.48 35.98 8.78
C ASN A 60 11.03 36.89 9.93
N SER A 61 10.33 37.98 9.64
CA SER A 61 9.77 38.87 10.66
C SER A 61 8.76 38.15 11.56
N CYS A 62 7.87 37.35 10.97
CA CYS A 62 6.91 36.54 11.73
C CYS A 62 7.61 35.46 12.57
N GLU A 63 8.57 34.72 12.00
CA GLU A 63 9.33 33.71 12.74
C GLU A 63 10.13 34.31 13.90
N ASN A 64 10.85 35.41 13.65
CA ASN A 64 11.62 36.10 14.68
C ASN A 64 10.71 36.72 15.75
N GLY A 65 9.53 37.22 15.38
CA GLY A 65 8.53 37.73 16.30
C GLY A 65 8.03 36.67 17.26
N ILE A 66 7.77 35.45 16.77
CA ILE A 66 7.42 34.29 17.61
C ILE A 66 8.62 33.85 18.45
N ALA A 67 9.82 33.77 17.85
CA ALA A 67 11.03 33.31 18.54
C ALA A 67 11.41 34.20 19.73
N THR A 68 11.15 35.50 19.61
CA THR A 68 11.45 36.53 20.63
C THR A 68 10.25 36.88 21.52
N ASP A 69 9.16 36.10 21.44
CA ASP A 69 7.91 36.31 22.18
C ASP A 69 7.27 37.71 21.99
N ARG A 70 7.64 38.40 20.90
CA ARG A 70 7.05 39.70 20.49
C ARG A 70 5.71 39.55 19.81
N LEU A 71 5.44 38.38 19.23
CA LEU A 71 4.17 38.03 18.58
C LEU A 71 3.72 36.66 19.10
N THR A 72 2.43 36.52 19.38
CA THR A 72 1.85 35.19 19.56
C THR A 72 1.83 34.46 18.21
N PRO A 73 1.81 33.12 18.20
CA PRO A 73 1.67 32.36 16.96
C PRO A 73 0.41 32.75 16.16
N ALA A 74 -0.67 33.13 16.85
CA ALA A 74 -1.91 33.60 16.24
C ALA A 74 -1.76 34.96 15.54
N ASP A 75 -1.12 35.91 16.22
CA ASP A 75 -0.90 37.26 15.69
C ASP A 75 0.07 37.23 14.50
N ALA A 76 1.07 36.35 14.55
CA ALA A 76 2.02 36.18 13.45
C ALA A 76 1.37 35.61 12.19
N VAL A 77 0.47 34.62 12.33
CA VAL A 77 -0.30 34.07 11.20
C VAL A 77 -1.28 35.10 10.65
N THR A 78 -2.04 35.75 11.53
CA THR A 78 -3.02 36.79 11.14
C THR A 78 -2.35 37.98 10.47
N GLY A 79 -1.25 38.48 11.03
CA GLY A 79 -0.48 39.60 10.47
C GLY A 79 0.27 39.25 9.18
N PHE A 80 0.57 37.96 8.95
CA PHE A 80 1.08 37.49 7.67
C PHE A 80 -0.01 37.43 6.60
N GLN A 81 -1.17 36.85 6.94
CA GLN A 81 -2.34 36.82 6.06
C GLN A 81 -2.80 38.23 5.68
N LYS A 82 -2.84 39.17 6.64
CA LYS A 82 -3.19 40.56 6.35
C LYS A 82 -2.15 41.25 5.46
N TRP A 83 -0.86 41.00 5.66
CA TRP A 83 0.17 41.55 4.78
C TRP A 83 0.04 41.04 3.34
N LEU A 84 -0.28 39.75 3.18
CA LEU A 84 -0.64 39.20 1.88
C LEU A 84 -1.93 39.81 1.33
N ALA A 85 -2.85 40.24 2.20
CA ALA A 85 -4.12 40.87 1.86
C ALA A 85 -4.00 42.33 1.40
N ASP A 86 -2.87 43.00 1.65
CA ASP A 86 -2.72 44.44 1.49
C ASP A 86 -1.70 44.83 0.39
N GLY A 87 -0.98 43.86 -0.22
CA GLY A 87 0.16 44.11 -1.11
C GLY A 87 -0.16 44.00 -2.61
N SER A 88 0.31 44.90 -3.47
CA SER A 88 0.05 44.94 -4.92
C SER A 88 0.32 43.66 -5.73
N ASP A 89 1.04 42.70 -5.15
CA ASP A 89 1.51 41.47 -5.79
C ASP A 89 0.60 40.24 -5.55
N HIS A 90 -0.60 40.47 -4.99
CA HIS A 90 -1.65 39.49 -4.73
C HIS A 90 -1.81 38.39 -5.78
N GLY A 91 -1.97 38.76 -7.04
CA GLY A 91 -2.28 37.81 -8.11
C GLY A 91 -1.15 36.82 -8.40
N ALA A 92 0.12 37.24 -8.23
CA ALA A 92 1.28 36.37 -8.42
C ALA A 92 1.40 35.36 -7.26
N TRP A 93 1.04 35.78 -6.05
CA TRP A 93 1.08 34.91 -4.88
C TRP A 93 -0.06 33.89 -4.87
N ASP A 94 -1.29 34.30 -5.20
CA ASP A 94 -2.44 33.39 -5.30
C ASP A 94 -2.19 32.27 -6.31
N ALA A 95 -1.62 32.61 -7.46
CA ALA A 95 -1.22 31.64 -8.48
C ALA A 95 -0.16 30.65 -7.97
N TYR A 96 0.79 31.13 -7.15
CA TYR A 96 1.84 30.30 -6.58
C TYR A 96 1.35 29.37 -5.48
N VAL A 97 0.51 29.85 -4.56
CA VAL A 97 -0.06 29.02 -3.49
C VAL A 97 -0.98 27.96 -4.08
N ALA A 98 -1.77 28.30 -5.11
CA ALA A 98 -2.57 27.33 -5.85
C ALA A 98 -1.70 26.26 -6.55
N ASP A 99 -0.62 26.67 -7.22
CA ASP A 99 0.34 25.76 -7.87
C ASP A 99 1.06 24.84 -6.88
N GLN A 100 1.52 25.37 -5.73
CA GLN A 100 2.14 24.57 -4.68
C GLN A 100 1.16 23.58 -4.05
N THR A 101 -0.08 24.00 -3.79
CA THR A 101 -1.12 23.12 -3.24
C THR A 101 -1.48 21.99 -4.21
N ALA A 102 -1.53 22.29 -5.52
CA ALA A 102 -1.72 21.30 -6.57
C ALA A 102 -0.54 20.31 -6.66
N LYS A 103 0.70 20.79 -6.53
CA LYS A 103 1.92 19.97 -6.50
C LYS A 103 1.98 19.09 -5.27
N ASP A 104 1.73 19.62 -4.08
CA ASP A 104 1.71 18.87 -2.82
C ASP A 104 0.61 17.79 -2.84
N THR A 105 -0.57 18.11 -3.40
CA THR A 105 -1.65 17.13 -3.56
C THR A 105 -1.24 16.02 -4.53
N THR A 106 -0.59 16.37 -5.64
CA THR A 106 -0.09 15.39 -6.62
C THR A 106 0.99 14.50 -6.02
N GLU A 107 1.95 15.07 -5.31
CA GLU A 107 3.03 14.32 -4.67
C GLU A 107 2.51 13.42 -3.55
N ARG A 108 1.56 13.88 -2.73
CA ARG A 108 0.90 13.03 -1.73
C ARG A 108 0.20 11.85 -2.37
N LYS A 109 -0.57 12.07 -3.45
CA LYS A 109 -1.20 10.97 -4.21
C LYS A 109 -0.16 9.98 -4.74
N ARG A 110 0.94 10.49 -5.30
CA ARG A 110 2.04 9.66 -5.80
C ARG A 110 2.69 8.83 -4.69
N GLN A 111 2.88 9.41 -3.50
CA GLN A 111 3.42 8.70 -2.34
C GLN A 111 2.45 7.64 -1.81
N GLU A 112 1.15 7.93 -1.77
CA GLU A 112 0.11 6.97 -1.40
C GLU A 112 0.04 5.80 -2.39
N GLU A 113 0.10 6.07 -3.69
CA GLU A 113 0.18 5.05 -4.75
C GLU A 113 1.45 4.22 -4.65
N ALA A 114 2.61 4.85 -4.46
CA ALA A 114 3.88 4.16 -4.28
C ALA A 114 3.88 3.26 -3.03
N ALA A 115 3.29 3.74 -1.92
CA ALA A 115 3.12 2.97 -0.70
C ALA A 115 2.14 1.81 -0.88
N ALA A 116 1.08 1.97 -1.68
CA ALA A 116 0.16 0.90 -2.04
C ALA A 116 0.86 -0.19 -2.88
N LEU A 117 1.60 0.20 -3.92
CA LEU A 117 2.38 -0.71 -4.76
C LEU A 117 3.42 -1.48 -3.94
N LYS A 118 4.11 -0.80 -3.03
CA LYS A 118 5.07 -1.44 -2.12
C LYS A 118 4.41 -2.50 -1.24
N ARG A 119 3.24 -2.20 -0.65
CA ARG A 119 2.48 -3.17 0.17
C ARG A 119 2.11 -4.44 -0.60
N VAL A 120 1.71 -4.29 -1.88
CA VAL A 120 1.43 -5.44 -2.75
C VAL A 120 2.70 -6.25 -3.05
N SER A 121 3.80 -5.56 -3.36
CA SER A 121 5.10 -6.22 -3.60
C SER A 121 5.60 -7.00 -2.38
N ASP A 122 5.50 -6.42 -1.19
CA ASP A 122 5.91 -7.05 0.06
C ASP A 122 5.05 -8.30 0.36
N ALA A 123 3.75 -8.24 0.08
CA ALA A 123 2.86 -9.39 0.22
C ALA A 123 3.15 -10.51 -0.79
N LYS A 124 3.48 -10.18 -2.04
CA LYS A 124 3.95 -11.17 -3.04
C LYS A 124 5.20 -11.90 -2.58
N GLU A 125 6.19 -11.16 -2.08
CA GLU A 125 7.43 -11.76 -1.58
C GLU A 125 7.17 -12.58 -0.31
N ALA A 126 6.28 -12.14 0.58
CA ALA A 126 5.91 -12.90 1.76
C ALA A 126 5.23 -14.24 1.40
N ALA A 127 4.28 -14.23 0.45
CA ALA A 127 3.61 -15.44 -0.03
C ALA A 127 4.63 -16.41 -0.67
N ARG A 128 5.54 -15.88 -1.50
CA ARG A 128 6.64 -16.66 -2.12
C ARG A 128 7.56 -17.29 -1.08
N ARG A 129 8.01 -16.50 -0.10
CA ARG A 129 8.90 -17.00 0.98
C ARG A 129 8.22 -18.08 1.80
N THR A 130 6.93 -17.94 2.10
CA THR A 130 6.16 -18.98 2.79
C THR A 130 6.12 -20.26 1.98
N ALA A 131 5.85 -20.20 0.66
CA ALA A 131 5.90 -21.38 -0.21
C ALA A 131 7.31 -22.01 -0.26
N MET A 132 8.36 -21.20 -0.33
CA MET A 132 9.76 -21.66 -0.31
C MET A 132 10.14 -22.36 1.01
N ASN A 133 9.64 -21.86 2.15
CA ASN A 133 9.86 -22.50 3.45
C ASN A 133 9.23 -23.91 3.48
N ILE A 134 8.03 -24.07 2.92
CA ILE A 134 7.40 -25.38 2.76
C ILE A 134 8.30 -26.28 1.88
N CYS A 135 8.76 -25.77 0.74
CA CYS A 135 9.64 -26.50 -0.17
C CYS A 135 10.93 -26.98 0.51
N GLY A 136 11.52 -26.16 1.39
CA GLY A 136 12.72 -26.51 2.15
C GLY A 136 12.48 -27.64 3.15
N ARG A 137 11.32 -27.65 3.83
CA ARG A 137 10.92 -28.75 4.74
C ARG A 137 10.60 -30.04 4.00
N HIS A 138 10.13 -29.93 2.76
CA HIS A 138 9.73 -31.03 1.90
C HIS A 138 10.63 -31.14 0.66
N SER A 139 11.94 -31.13 0.86
CA SER A 139 12.93 -31.03 -0.22
C SER A 139 12.93 -32.21 -1.20
N GLY A 140 12.32 -33.35 -0.84
CA GLY A 140 12.10 -34.51 -1.71
C GLY A 140 10.70 -34.61 -2.32
N GLY A 141 9.85 -33.60 -2.15
CA GLY A 141 8.49 -33.54 -2.68
C GLY A 141 7.43 -34.29 -1.88
N LEU A 142 7.83 -35.10 -0.89
CA LEU A 142 6.92 -35.81 0.00
C LEU A 142 6.41 -34.88 1.11
N LEU A 143 5.09 -34.73 1.20
CA LEU A 143 4.43 -33.93 2.24
C LEU A 143 4.16 -34.75 3.51
N SER A 144 4.12 -36.09 3.39
CA SER A 144 3.97 -37.02 4.50
C SER A 144 4.84 -38.27 4.31
N ASN A 145 5.13 -38.99 5.40
CA ASN A 145 5.82 -40.29 5.34
C ASN A 145 4.85 -41.47 5.16
N ARG A 146 3.66 -41.25 4.58
CA ARG A 146 2.63 -42.29 4.48
C ARG A 146 2.91 -43.25 3.31
N PRO A 147 2.66 -44.56 3.49
CA PRO A 147 2.74 -45.52 2.38
C PRO A 147 1.79 -45.13 1.24
N GLY A 148 2.31 -45.09 0.01
CA GLY A 148 1.54 -44.71 -1.20
C GLY A 148 1.56 -43.21 -1.52
N ASP A 149 2.26 -42.39 -0.74
CA ASP A 149 2.44 -40.97 -1.05
C ASP A 149 3.34 -40.80 -2.29
N ASN A 150 2.86 -40.06 -3.30
CA ASN A 150 3.60 -39.77 -4.52
C ASN A 150 3.91 -38.26 -4.56
N PRO A 151 5.19 -37.88 -4.66
CA PRO A 151 5.58 -36.47 -4.69
C PRO A 151 5.23 -35.80 -6.03
N VAL A 152 5.02 -36.56 -7.11
CA VAL A 152 4.79 -36.00 -8.45
C VAL A 152 3.47 -35.23 -8.52
N GLY A 153 3.57 -33.96 -8.93
CA GLY A 153 2.41 -33.10 -9.10
C GLY A 153 1.84 -32.56 -7.78
N ARG A 154 2.55 -32.76 -6.65
CA ARG A 154 2.21 -32.12 -5.37
C ARG A 154 2.41 -30.62 -5.48
N VAL A 155 1.44 -29.88 -4.97
CA VAL A 155 1.43 -28.41 -4.94
C VAL A 155 1.46 -27.93 -3.50
N VAL A 156 2.24 -26.89 -3.26
CA VAL A 156 2.27 -26.12 -2.01
C VAL A 156 1.95 -24.66 -2.32
N CYS A 157 1.32 -23.97 -1.38
CA CYS A 157 0.93 -22.58 -1.54
C CYS A 157 1.33 -21.78 -0.31
N GLY A 158 1.87 -20.58 -0.53
CA GLY A 158 1.91 -19.53 0.48
C GLY A 158 0.82 -18.51 0.22
N LEU A 159 0.13 -18.09 1.26
CA LEU A 159 -0.85 -16.99 1.24
C LEU A 159 -0.34 -15.87 2.14
N ALA A 160 -0.39 -14.62 1.67
CA ALA A 160 -0.10 -13.43 2.46
C ALA A 160 -1.26 -12.43 2.42
N VAL A 161 -1.39 -11.63 3.48
CA VAL A 161 -2.43 -10.60 3.61
C VAL A 161 -1.82 -9.20 3.47
N ILE A 162 -2.25 -8.45 2.47
CA ILE A 162 -1.83 -7.06 2.22
C ILE A 162 -2.27 -6.19 3.39
N GLY A 163 -1.35 -5.36 3.90
CA GLY A 163 -1.59 -4.50 5.06
C GLY A 163 -1.43 -5.20 6.41
N SER A 164 -1.12 -6.50 6.44
CA SER A 164 -0.78 -7.23 7.67
C SER A 164 0.60 -7.90 7.55
N PRO A 165 1.69 -7.12 7.66
CA PRO A 165 3.05 -7.63 7.46
C PRO A 165 3.34 -8.85 8.35
N GLY A 166 3.87 -9.92 7.74
CA GLY A 166 4.24 -11.14 8.45
C GLY A 166 3.09 -12.13 8.68
N VAL A 167 1.83 -11.75 8.43
CA VAL A 167 0.70 -12.69 8.49
C VAL A 167 0.66 -13.49 7.20
N THR A 168 1.04 -14.78 7.31
CA THR A 168 1.04 -15.71 6.17
C THR A 168 0.47 -17.07 6.56
N PHE A 169 -0.04 -17.79 5.57
CA PHE A 169 -0.63 -19.11 5.73
C PHE A 169 -0.05 -20.07 4.71
N GLU A 170 0.09 -21.32 5.13
CA GLU A 170 0.62 -22.41 4.29
C GLU A 170 -0.53 -23.26 3.77
N GLY A 171 -0.40 -23.75 2.54
CA GLY A 171 -1.39 -24.62 1.92
C GLY A 171 -0.74 -25.82 1.25
N TYR A 172 -1.44 -26.95 1.30
CA TYR A 172 -0.96 -28.24 0.81
C TYR A 172 -2.02 -28.92 -0.06
N SER A 173 -1.63 -29.43 -1.23
CA SER A 173 -2.55 -30.17 -2.11
C SER A 173 -2.72 -31.63 -1.68
N GLY A 174 -3.88 -32.21 -1.97
CA GLY A 174 -4.17 -33.63 -1.77
C GLY A 174 -4.70 -33.95 -0.37
N GLN A 175 -4.36 -35.14 0.15
CA GLN A 175 -4.98 -35.67 1.38
C GLN A 175 -4.64 -34.85 2.64
N ASP A 176 -3.56 -34.06 2.61
CA ASP A 176 -3.13 -33.25 3.75
C ASP A 176 -4.05 -32.04 4.01
N MET A 177 -4.89 -31.69 3.04
CA MET A 177 -5.90 -30.64 3.17
C MET A 177 -7.04 -31.01 4.12
N HIS A 178 -7.29 -32.30 4.37
CA HIS A 178 -8.38 -32.72 5.28
C HIS A 178 -8.12 -32.39 6.75
N GLN A 179 -6.95 -31.84 7.08
CA GLN A 179 -6.62 -31.42 8.44
C GLN A 179 -7.39 -30.17 8.89
N HIS A 180 -7.92 -29.37 7.96
CA HIS A 180 -8.63 -28.13 8.27
C HIS A 180 -10.12 -28.21 7.94
N PRO A 181 -11.01 -27.74 8.84
CA PRO A 181 -12.44 -27.74 8.59
C PRO A 181 -12.77 -26.97 7.31
N THR A 182 -13.58 -27.59 6.45
CA THR A 182 -14.09 -26.93 5.24
C THR A 182 -15.34 -26.17 5.61
N SER A 183 -15.25 -24.83 5.61
CA SER A 183 -16.40 -23.96 5.85
C SER A 183 -17.37 -23.97 4.66
N ASP A 184 -18.63 -23.59 4.90
CA ASP A 184 -19.61 -23.44 3.83
C ASP A 184 -19.21 -22.35 2.83
N LEU A 185 -18.40 -21.37 3.24
CA LEU A 185 -17.81 -20.37 2.33
C LEU A 185 -16.89 -21.00 1.30
N ILE A 186 -16.02 -21.92 1.71
CA ILE A 186 -15.20 -22.67 0.76
C ILE A 186 -16.13 -23.43 -0.18
N ARG A 187 -17.09 -24.20 0.35
CA ARG A 187 -18.04 -24.94 -0.49
C ARG A 187 -18.76 -24.05 -1.50
N GLN A 188 -19.13 -22.83 -1.14
CA GLN A 188 -19.75 -21.86 -2.04
C GLN A 188 -18.76 -21.33 -3.10
N LEU A 189 -17.52 -21.01 -2.71
CA LEU A 189 -16.47 -20.54 -3.62
C LEU A 189 -16.16 -21.56 -4.71
N VAL A 190 -16.10 -22.83 -4.31
CA VAL A 190 -15.75 -23.96 -5.18
C VAL A 190 -16.93 -24.47 -6.01
N ARG A 191 -18.17 -24.13 -5.62
CA ARG A 191 -19.40 -24.62 -6.26
C ARG A 191 -19.53 -24.11 -7.70
N GLY A 192 -19.92 -25.01 -8.59
CA GLY A 192 -20.25 -24.69 -9.98
C GLY A 192 -19.04 -24.44 -10.88
N ILE A 193 -17.82 -24.72 -10.43
CA ILE A 193 -16.64 -24.72 -11.30
C ILE A 193 -16.46 -26.14 -11.86
N THR A 194 -16.55 -26.28 -13.18
CA THR A 194 -16.40 -27.58 -13.86
C THR A 194 -15.03 -28.17 -13.57
N GLN A 195 -14.99 -29.39 -13.03
CA GLN A 195 -13.76 -30.09 -12.72
C GLN A 195 -12.99 -30.39 -14.02
N SER A 196 -11.87 -29.70 -14.25
CA SER A 196 -11.02 -29.89 -15.43
C SER A 196 -9.85 -30.86 -15.20
N GLU A 197 -9.57 -31.23 -13.95
CA GLU A 197 -8.45 -32.09 -13.55
C GLU A 197 -8.92 -33.29 -12.73
N LYS A 198 -8.11 -34.37 -12.68
CA LYS A 198 -8.42 -35.59 -11.90
C LYS A 198 -8.61 -35.35 -10.40
N TRP A 199 -8.14 -34.23 -9.87
CA TRP A 199 -8.24 -33.89 -8.45
C TRP A 199 -9.53 -33.14 -8.16
N PRO A 200 -10.20 -33.41 -7.03
CA PRO A 200 -11.36 -32.65 -6.63
C PRO A 200 -10.94 -31.20 -6.39
N PRO A 201 -11.78 -30.21 -6.76
CA PRO A 201 -11.39 -28.80 -6.70
C PRO A 201 -11.08 -28.29 -5.30
N GLU A 202 -11.61 -28.95 -4.28
CA GLU A 202 -11.29 -28.66 -2.90
C GLU A 202 -9.82 -28.96 -2.58
N ALA A 203 -9.22 -30.01 -3.16
CA ALA A 203 -7.89 -30.52 -2.83
C ALA A 203 -6.70 -29.69 -3.31
N CYS A 204 -6.93 -28.44 -3.74
CA CYS A 204 -5.87 -27.52 -4.15
C CYS A 204 -5.17 -26.89 -2.94
N ALA A 205 -3.87 -26.62 -3.07
CA ALA A 205 -3.08 -26.01 -2.00
C ALA A 205 -3.55 -24.59 -1.67
N GLU A 206 -4.00 -23.85 -2.68
CA GLU A 206 -4.56 -22.50 -2.57
C GLU A 206 -5.83 -22.51 -1.70
N VAL A 207 -6.66 -23.56 -1.81
CA VAL A 207 -7.87 -23.74 -1.01
C VAL A 207 -7.51 -24.07 0.45
N ASP A 208 -6.49 -24.91 0.69
CA ASP A 208 -5.99 -25.17 2.05
C ASP A 208 -5.47 -23.90 2.73
N ALA A 209 -4.67 -23.10 2.02
CA ALA A 209 -4.16 -21.84 2.54
C ALA A 209 -5.30 -20.88 2.90
N LEU A 210 -6.32 -20.78 2.05
CA LEU A 210 -7.51 -19.96 2.33
C LEU A 210 -8.30 -20.48 3.55
N LYS A 211 -8.49 -21.80 3.68
CA LYS A 211 -9.14 -22.41 4.86
C LYS A 211 -8.44 -21.98 6.15
N ARG A 212 -7.11 -22.02 6.17
CA ARG A 212 -6.35 -21.61 7.35
C ARG A 212 -6.50 -20.14 7.69
N TRP A 213 -6.56 -19.27 6.68
CA TRP A 213 -6.84 -17.85 6.91
C TRP A 213 -8.26 -17.63 7.44
N LEU A 214 -9.28 -18.23 6.82
CA LEU A 214 -10.67 -18.11 7.26
C LEU A 214 -10.89 -18.62 8.69
N ASN A 215 -10.14 -19.65 9.10
CA ASN A 215 -10.21 -20.21 10.45
C ASN A 215 -9.25 -19.53 11.44
N SER A 216 -8.51 -18.49 11.02
CA SER A 216 -7.52 -17.83 11.88
C SER A 216 -8.20 -16.87 12.89
N PRO A 217 -7.67 -16.75 14.12
CA PRO A 217 -8.22 -15.84 15.11
C PRO A 217 -8.29 -14.40 14.60
N GLY A 218 -9.45 -13.75 14.73
CA GLY A 218 -9.67 -12.38 14.29
C GLY A 218 -10.21 -12.25 12.85
N VAL A 219 -10.30 -13.35 12.09
CA VAL A 219 -10.98 -13.36 10.80
C VAL A 219 -12.44 -13.79 11.01
N ASN A 220 -13.36 -12.84 10.86
CA ASN A 220 -14.80 -13.06 10.99
C ASN A 220 -15.48 -12.74 9.66
N VAL A 221 -15.41 -13.68 8.71
CA VAL A 221 -16.03 -13.58 7.40
C VAL A 221 -17.21 -14.55 7.35
N ALA A 222 -18.41 -14.05 7.13
CA ALA A 222 -19.65 -14.83 7.09
C ALA A 222 -20.18 -15.04 5.65
N SER A 223 -19.70 -14.26 4.66
CA SER A 223 -20.07 -14.39 3.24
C SER A 223 -18.86 -14.12 2.33
N ILE A 224 -18.93 -14.56 1.07
CA ILE A 224 -17.85 -14.36 0.08
C ILE A 224 -17.60 -12.87 -0.16
N GLU A 225 -18.66 -12.07 -0.16
CA GLU A 225 -18.63 -10.62 -0.40
C GLU A 225 -17.91 -9.86 0.72
N GLN A 226 -17.78 -10.46 1.90
CA GLN A 226 -17.06 -9.89 3.03
C GLN A 226 -15.55 -10.17 2.97
N ILE A 227 -15.08 -11.02 2.04
CA ILE A 227 -13.66 -11.21 1.79
C ILE A 227 -13.14 -9.91 1.16
N PRO A 228 -12.20 -9.18 1.80
CA PRO A 228 -11.73 -7.91 1.27
C PRO A 228 -11.01 -8.12 -0.06
N ARG A 229 -11.47 -7.43 -1.11
CA ARG A 229 -10.85 -7.48 -2.44
C ARG A 229 -9.42 -6.96 -2.41
N ASP A 230 -8.59 -7.52 -3.27
CA ASP A 230 -7.18 -7.14 -3.46
C ASP A 230 -6.34 -7.18 -2.19
N THR A 231 -6.76 -7.99 -1.20
CA THR A 231 -6.02 -8.13 0.08
C THR A 231 -5.27 -9.44 0.22
N LEU A 232 -5.62 -10.46 -0.54
CA LEU A 232 -5.01 -11.79 -0.44
C LEU A 232 -4.07 -12.03 -1.61
N VAL A 233 -2.86 -12.52 -1.33
CA VAL A 233 -1.86 -12.86 -2.33
C VAL A 233 -1.45 -14.31 -2.19
N PHE A 234 -1.60 -15.09 -3.25
CA PHE A 234 -1.27 -16.52 -3.30
C PHE A 234 -0.03 -16.74 -4.16
N HIS A 235 0.90 -17.59 -3.70
CA HIS A 235 2.06 -18.06 -4.49
C HIS A 235 2.13 -19.58 -4.42
N ALA A 236 2.11 -20.25 -5.56
CA ALA A 236 2.10 -21.72 -5.61
C ALA A 236 3.38 -22.29 -6.22
N ARG A 237 3.80 -23.45 -5.71
CA ARG A 237 4.92 -24.24 -6.24
C ARG A 237 4.50 -25.69 -6.41
N VAL A 238 5.00 -26.35 -7.44
CA VAL A 238 4.73 -27.76 -7.74
C VAL A 238 6.02 -28.57 -7.69
N TRP A 239 5.96 -29.77 -7.14
CA TRP A 239 7.07 -30.71 -7.18
C TRP A 239 7.13 -31.41 -8.53
N HIS A 240 8.28 -31.27 -9.19
CA HIS A 240 8.57 -31.93 -10.45
C HIS A 240 9.54 -33.10 -10.20
N PRO A 241 9.28 -34.32 -10.71
CA PRO A 241 10.17 -35.48 -10.54
C PRO A 241 11.45 -35.43 -11.38
N GLY A 242 11.62 -34.40 -12.21
CA GLY A 242 12.64 -34.36 -13.26
C GLY A 242 12.20 -35.08 -14.54
N GLY A 243 13.04 -35.02 -15.57
CA GLY A 243 12.75 -35.57 -16.90
C GLY A 243 12.25 -34.53 -17.90
N ARG A 244 11.66 -34.98 -19.02
CA ARG A 244 11.19 -34.10 -20.10
C ARG A 244 9.84 -33.48 -19.72
N TRP A 245 9.83 -32.15 -19.56
CA TRP A 245 8.64 -31.36 -19.29
C TRP A 245 8.64 -30.11 -20.14
N GLY A 246 7.53 -29.82 -20.83
CA GLY A 246 7.46 -28.69 -21.78
C GLY A 246 8.57 -28.72 -22.84
N GLY A 247 9.05 -29.90 -23.23
CA GLY A 247 10.14 -30.08 -24.19
C GLY A 247 11.57 -29.91 -23.63
N LYS A 248 11.74 -29.55 -22.35
CA LYS A 248 13.05 -29.36 -21.70
C LYS A 248 13.35 -30.50 -20.72
N GLN A 249 14.63 -30.90 -20.65
CA GLN A 249 15.11 -31.80 -19.61
C GLN A 249 15.23 -31.02 -18.30
N THR A 250 14.60 -31.51 -17.23
CA THR A 250 14.60 -30.84 -15.92
C THR A 250 15.12 -31.79 -14.83
N SER A 251 15.70 -31.24 -13.77
CA SER A 251 16.04 -31.98 -12.56
C SER A 251 14.81 -32.08 -11.63
N PRO A 252 14.78 -33.06 -10.71
CA PRO A 252 13.79 -33.09 -9.65
C PRO A 252 13.86 -31.82 -8.81
N GLY A 253 12.72 -31.26 -8.44
CA GLY A 253 12.68 -30.06 -7.60
C GLY A 253 11.35 -29.31 -7.62
N TRP A 254 11.20 -28.39 -6.67
CA TRP A 254 10.08 -27.47 -6.60
C TRP A 254 10.21 -26.37 -7.66
N GLN A 255 9.17 -26.14 -8.44
CA GLN A 255 9.11 -25.08 -9.45
C GLN A 255 7.91 -24.18 -9.19
N ASP A 256 8.03 -22.89 -9.52
CA ASP A 256 6.90 -21.97 -9.47
C ASP A 256 5.82 -22.41 -10.46
N ARG A 257 4.55 -22.30 -10.05
CA ARG A 257 3.40 -22.52 -10.91
C ARG A 257 2.36 -21.43 -10.70
N GLY A 258 1.61 -21.13 -11.75
CA GLY A 258 0.35 -20.43 -11.58
C GLY A 258 -0.68 -21.31 -10.89
N ALA A 259 -1.72 -20.69 -10.34
CA ALA A 259 -2.93 -21.39 -9.91
C ALA A 259 -3.50 -22.22 -11.08
N CYS A 260 -4.06 -23.40 -10.79
CA CYS A 260 -4.79 -24.15 -11.82
C CYS A 260 -6.04 -23.37 -12.27
N VAL A 261 -6.61 -23.71 -13.44
CA VAL A 261 -7.77 -22.99 -14.02
C VAL A 261 -8.90 -22.82 -13.01
N TYR A 262 -9.15 -23.86 -12.22
CA TYR A 262 -10.14 -23.82 -11.16
C TYR A 262 -9.80 -22.79 -10.07
N CYS A 263 -8.56 -22.77 -9.59
CA CYS A 263 -8.13 -21.82 -8.56
C CYS A 263 -8.11 -20.39 -9.08
N GLN A 264 -7.69 -20.17 -10.32
CA GLN A 264 -7.75 -18.87 -10.98
C GLN A 264 -9.17 -18.30 -10.99
N ASN A 265 -10.19 -19.13 -11.27
CA ASN A 265 -11.58 -18.70 -11.30
C ASN A 265 -12.06 -18.17 -9.93
N TRP A 266 -11.86 -18.92 -8.84
CA TRP A 266 -12.35 -18.46 -7.53
C TRP A 266 -11.46 -17.36 -6.93
N ILE A 267 -10.14 -17.39 -7.15
CA ILE A 267 -9.23 -16.30 -6.76
C ILE A 267 -9.67 -15.00 -7.42
N GLY A 268 -10.03 -15.05 -8.72
CA GLY A 268 -10.60 -13.91 -9.43
C GLY A 268 -11.94 -13.45 -8.87
N ARG A 269 -12.83 -14.37 -8.46
CA ARG A 269 -14.13 -14.02 -7.85
C ARG A 269 -13.98 -13.21 -6.56
N ILE A 270 -12.99 -13.53 -5.73
CA ILE A 270 -12.71 -12.79 -4.49
C ILE A 270 -11.80 -11.58 -4.69
N GLY A 271 -11.36 -11.31 -5.93
CA GLY A 271 -10.42 -10.23 -6.24
C GLY A 271 -9.05 -10.44 -5.59
N ALA A 272 -8.59 -11.66 -5.39
CA ALA A 272 -7.27 -11.94 -4.85
C ALA A 272 -6.20 -11.95 -5.97
N ILE A 273 -4.94 -11.82 -5.58
CA ILE A 273 -3.80 -11.80 -6.48
C ILE A 273 -3.15 -13.18 -6.51
N SER A 274 -3.02 -13.78 -7.69
CA SER A 274 -2.13 -14.92 -7.91
C SER A 274 -0.76 -14.38 -8.34
N ALA A 275 0.26 -14.64 -7.54
CA ALA A 275 1.66 -14.30 -7.80
C ALA A 275 2.40 -15.44 -8.53
#